data_AF-A0A3N6N236-F1
#
_entry.id   AF-A0A3N6N236-F1
#
_cell.length_a   1.000
_cell.length_b   1.000
_cell.length_c   1.000
_cell.angle_alpha   90.00
_cell.angle_beta   90.00
_cell.angle_gamma   90.00
#
_symmetry.space_group_name_H-M   'P 1'
#
loop_
_entity.id
_entity.type
_entity.pdbx_description
1 polymer ?
#
loop_
_entity_poly.entity_id
_entity_poly.type
_entity_poly.pdbx_seq_one_letter_code
_entity_poly.pdbx_strand_id
1 'polypeptide(L)'
;MENLAALGVGCVLISPRGERSFPALSETPRLLIDKSLGRPPVDWEMFHGFWLVSDRMKGVLEAVDRAGVAFLRCETRSLKGGAPVYWLCDVVRRLDVIDEEKSIVEVLDDGTAYRRYDNMTNSRYVFREEAIGSAHIFRPRFLEHWIICDQAMKDACKAAGVRGMRFGYAYGNYKDLHR
;
A
#
# COMPACT_ATOMS: atom_id res chain seq x y z
N MET A 1 -13.95 -8.81 4.60
CA MET A 1 -13.24 -9.84 5.38
C MET A 1 -14.22 -10.38 6.40
N GLU A 2 -14.49 -11.68 6.39
CA GLU A 2 -15.62 -12.26 7.15
C GLU A 2 -15.31 -12.51 8.63
N ASN A 3 -14.05 -12.84 8.96
CA ASN A 3 -13.62 -13.14 10.32
C ASN A 3 -12.85 -11.99 10.99
N LEU A 4 -13.09 -10.73 10.59
CA LEU A 4 -12.33 -9.59 11.09
C LEU A 4 -12.34 -9.51 12.64
N ALA A 5 -13.50 -9.74 13.27
CA ALA A 5 -13.62 -9.75 14.72
C ALA A 5 -12.81 -10.86 15.42
N ALA A 6 -12.55 -11.97 14.73
CA ALA A 6 -11.78 -13.10 15.24
C ALA A 6 -10.25 -12.92 15.06
N LEU A 7 -9.80 -11.89 14.33
CA LEU A 7 -8.37 -11.66 14.08
C LEU A 7 -7.61 -11.12 15.29
N GLY A 8 -8.30 -10.62 16.34
CA GLY A 8 -7.66 -10.09 17.55
C GLY A 8 -7.09 -8.67 17.41
N VAL A 9 -7.47 -7.93 16.35
CA VAL A 9 -6.90 -6.61 15.98
C VAL A 9 -7.90 -5.45 16.13
N GLY A 10 -9.09 -5.70 16.68
CA GLY A 10 -10.18 -4.74 16.76
C GLY A 10 -10.97 -4.61 15.46
N CYS A 11 -11.64 -3.47 15.26
CA CYS A 11 -12.55 -3.24 14.12
C CYS A 11 -11.82 -2.88 12.81
N VAL A 12 -10.52 -2.61 12.86
CA VAL A 12 -9.72 -2.15 11.72
C VAL A 12 -8.37 -2.85 11.75
N LEU A 13 -7.91 -3.30 10.58
CA LEU A 13 -6.63 -3.97 10.43
C LEU A 13 -5.57 -2.94 10.02
N ILE A 14 -4.64 -2.65 10.90
CA ILE A 14 -3.56 -1.67 10.68
C ILE A 14 -2.21 -2.26 11.09
N SER A 15 -1.13 -1.75 10.51
CA SER A 15 0.23 -2.13 10.92
C SER A 15 0.47 -1.75 12.39
N PRO A 16 1.29 -2.51 13.12
CA PRO A 16 1.76 -2.12 14.45
C PRO A 16 2.38 -0.71 14.46
N ARG A 17 2.36 -0.04 15.61
CA ARG A 17 2.99 1.28 15.73
C ARG A 17 4.50 1.17 15.52
N GLY A 18 5.06 2.11 14.76
CA GLY A 18 6.51 2.20 14.51
C GLY A 18 7.00 1.35 13.34
N GLU A 19 6.43 0.15 13.15
CA GLU A 19 6.86 -0.82 12.15
C GLU A 19 5.77 -1.17 11.15
N ARG A 20 6.11 -1.14 9.86
CA ARG A 20 5.21 -1.59 8.80
C ARG A 20 5.32 -3.10 8.66
N SER A 21 4.32 -3.82 9.16
CA SER A 21 4.12 -5.24 8.91
C SER A 21 2.71 -5.63 9.36
N PHE A 22 2.37 -6.92 9.27
CA PHE A 22 1.13 -7.43 9.81
C PHE A 22 1.21 -7.54 11.33
N PRO A 23 0.15 -7.16 12.07
CA PRO A 23 0.06 -7.50 13.49
C PRO A 23 -0.05 -9.02 13.65
N ALA A 24 0.23 -9.52 14.86
CA ALA A 24 -0.06 -10.90 15.18
C ALA A 24 -1.57 -11.15 15.09
N LEU A 25 -1.97 -12.08 14.22
CA LEU A 25 -3.38 -12.43 14.00
C LEU A 25 -3.69 -13.75 14.70
N SER A 26 -4.83 -13.80 15.40
CA SER A 26 -5.29 -15.04 16.06
C SER A 26 -5.79 -16.10 15.08
N GLU A 27 -6.17 -15.69 13.87
CA GLU A 27 -6.62 -16.58 12.80
C GLU A 27 -6.08 -16.12 11.44
N THR A 28 -6.14 -17.02 10.45
CA THR A 28 -5.91 -16.64 9.05
C THR A 28 -7.08 -15.75 8.56
N PRO A 29 -6.81 -14.61 7.91
CA PRO A 29 -7.85 -13.77 7.33
C PRO A 29 -8.67 -14.49 6.27
N ARG A 30 -9.99 -14.40 6.39
CA ARG A 30 -10.94 -15.04 5.48
C ARG A 30 -11.64 -13.99 4.63
N LEU A 31 -11.57 -14.18 3.31
CA LEU A 31 -12.15 -13.29 2.33
C LEU A 31 -13.24 -14.03 1.55
N LEU A 32 -14.49 -13.71 1.86
CA LEU A 32 -15.64 -14.10 1.07
C LEU A 32 -15.78 -13.18 -0.15
N ILE A 33 -15.73 -13.77 -1.34
CA ILE A 33 -15.91 -13.08 -2.63
C ILE A 33 -17.23 -13.57 -3.22
N ASP A 34 -18.24 -12.72 -3.11
CA ASP A 34 -19.57 -12.99 -3.66
C ASP A 34 -20.16 -11.72 -4.29
N LYS A 35 -20.91 -11.88 -5.39
CA LYS A 35 -21.53 -10.75 -6.10
C LYS A 35 -22.57 -10.02 -5.23
N SER A 36 -23.22 -10.72 -4.30
CA SER A 36 -24.15 -10.10 -3.35
C SER A 36 -23.47 -9.13 -2.39
N LEU A 37 -22.16 -9.25 -2.20
CA LEU A 37 -21.34 -8.34 -1.39
C LEU A 37 -20.74 -7.19 -2.21
N GLY A 38 -21.09 -7.09 -3.50
CA GLY A 38 -20.61 -6.07 -4.42
C GLY A 38 -19.65 -6.60 -5.49
N ARG A 39 -18.88 -5.70 -6.10
CA ARG A 39 -17.88 -6.10 -7.09
C ARG A 39 -16.77 -6.92 -6.41
N PRO A 40 -16.20 -7.93 -7.09
CA PRO A 40 -14.99 -8.56 -6.59
C PRO A 40 -13.85 -7.53 -6.46
N PRO A 41 -12.90 -7.75 -5.54
CA PRO A 41 -11.68 -6.96 -5.49
C PRO A 41 -10.94 -7.00 -6.84
N VAL A 42 -10.18 -5.93 -7.13
CA VAL A 42 -9.24 -5.90 -8.25
C VAL A 42 -7.85 -6.33 -7.77
N ASP A 43 -6.84 -6.32 -8.67
CA ASP A 43 -5.51 -6.82 -8.36
C ASP A 43 -4.76 -6.04 -7.28
N TRP A 44 -5.15 -4.78 -7.05
CA TRP A 44 -4.65 -3.90 -6.00
C TRP A 44 -5.80 -3.07 -5.42
N GLU A 45 -6.28 -3.43 -4.23
CA GLU A 45 -7.45 -2.83 -3.59
C GLU A 45 -7.10 -2.37 -2.17
N MET A 46 -7.43 -1.13 -1.80
CA MET A 46 -7.18 -0.65 -0.44
C MET A 46 -8.06 -1.40 0.56
N PHE A 47 -7.46 -1.90 1.63
CA PHE A 47 -8.17 -2.60 2.71
C PHE A 47 -7.61 -2.19 4.07
N HIS A 48 -8.30 -1.25 4.72
CA HIS A 48 -7.85 -0.63 5.97
C HIS A 48 -6.42 -0.04 5.83
N GLY A 49 -5.49 -0.38 6.72
CA GLY A 49 -4.08 0.06 6.63
C GLY A 49 -3.23 -0.71 5.61
N PHE A 50 -3.80 -1.71 4.95
CA PHE A 50 -3.14 -2.65 4.06
C PHE A 50 -3.75 -2.61 2.65
N TRP A 51 -3.24 -3.48 1.77
CA TRP A 51 -3.79 -3.74 0.45
C TRP A 51 -4.24 -5.18 0.34
N LEU A 52 -5.39 -5.42 -0.31
CA LEU A 52 -5.69 -6.72 -0.88
C LEU A 52 -5.07 -6.78 -2.27
N VAL A 53 -4.25 -7.80 -2.52
CA VAL A 53 -3.62 -8.01 -3.82
C VAL A 53 -3.96 -9.38 -4.37
N SER A 54 -4.18 -9.46 -5.68
CA SER A 54 -4.34 -10.75 -6.36
C SER A 54 -3.02 -11.52 -6.37
N ASP A 55 -3.10 -12.84 -6.60
CA ASP A 55 -1.90 -13.68 -6.74
C ASP A 55 -0.95 -13.20 -7.84
N ARG A 56 -1.52 -12.72 -8.96
CA ARG A 56 -0.76 -12.10 -10.06
C ARG A 56 -0.01 -10.84 -9.63
N MET A 57 -0.68 -9.96 -8.88
CA MET A 57 -0.04 -8.73 -8.39
C MET A 57 1.06 -9.02 -7.37
N LYS A 58 0.85 -10.00 -6.48
CA LYS A 58 1.89 -10.50 -5.59
C LYS A 58 3.13 -10.95 -6.38
N GLY A 59 2.94 -11.73 -7.45
CA GLY A 59 4.02 -12.18 -8.30
C GLY A 59 4.84 -11.03 -8.92
N VAL A 60 4.17 -9.97 -9.39
CA VAL A 60 4.85 -8.77 -9.92
C VAL A 60 5.68 -8.09 -8.83
N LEU A 61 5.09 -7.83 -7.66
CA LEU A 61 5.76 -7.16 -6.56
C LEU A 61 6.98 -7.93 -6.06
N GLU A 62 6.87 -9.25 -5.90
CA GLU A 62 7.99 -10.09 -5.47
C GLU A 62 9.09 -10.18 -6.52
N ALA A 63 8.73 -10.21 -7.80
CA ALA A 63 9.71 -10.29 -8.90
C ALA A 63 10.52 -9.00 -9.04
N VAL A 64 9.88 -7.84 -8.83
CA VAL A 64 10.56 -6.54 -8.94
C VAL A 64 11.27 -6.16 -7.65
N ASP A 65 10.63 -6.34 -6.48
CA ASP A 65 11.18 -5.86 -5.21
C ASP A 65 10.63 -6.60 -3.99
N ARG A 66 11.02 -7.86 -3.86
CA ARG A 66 10.66 -8.74 -2.73
C ARG A 66 10.93 -8.11 -1.35
N ALA A 67 12.01 -7.34 -1.22
CA ALA A 67 12.39 -6.75 0.06
C ALA A 67 11.54 -5.52 0.44
N GLY A 68 10.81 -4.93 -0.51
CA GLY A 68 9.94 -3.77 -0.28
C GLY A 68 8.57 -4.12 0.27
N VAL A 69 8.17 -5.40 0.22
CA VAL A 69 6.80 -5.84 0.46
C VAL A 69 6.72 -7.04 1.41
N ALA A 70 5.60 -7.14 2.13
CA ALA A 70 5.24 -8.31 2.91
C ALA A 70 3.85 -8.80 2.52
N PHE A 71 3.64 -10.12 2.55
CA PHE A 71 2.36 -10.74 2.19
C PHE A 71 1.86 -11.67 3.29
N LEU A 72 0.54 -11.70 3.46
CA LEU A 72 -0.16 -12.65 4.30
C LEU A 72 -1.31 -13.26 3.51
N ARG A 73 -1.33 -14.59 3.36
CA ARG A 73 -2.31 -15.29 2.54
C ARG A 73 -3.70 -15.23 3.18
N CYS A 74 -4.71 -14.89 2.39
CA CYS A 74 -6.09 -15.00 2.82
C CYS A 74 -6.66 -16.39 2.47
N GLU A 75 -7.51 -16.92 3.33
CA GLU A 75 -8.45 -17.99 2.98
C GLU A 75 -9.58 -17.39 2.13
N THR A 76 -9.52 -17.56 0.83
CA THR A 76 -10.52 -17.02 -0.11
C THR A 76 -11.63 -18.02 -0.39
N ARG A 77 -12.88 -17.58 -0.36
CA ARG A 77 -14.06 -18.42 -0.58
C ARG A 77 -15.07 -17.72 -1.49
N SER A 78 -15.89 -18.51 -2.17
CA SER A 78 -17.03 -18.02 -2.95
C SER A 78 -18.21 -18.98 -2.80
N LEU A 79 -19.42 -18.44 -2.68
CA LEU A 79 -20.64 -19.25 -2.55
C LEU A 79 -20.94 -20.09 -3.80
N LYS A 80 -20.37 -19.71 -4.94
CA LYS A 80 -20.51 -20.42 -6.23
C LYS A 80 -19.38 -21.42 -6.48
N GLY A 81 -18.47 -21.61 -5.52
CA GLY A 81 -17.24 -22.37 -5.69
C GLY A 81 -16.17 -21.61 -6.48
N GLY A 82 -14.92 -22.06 -6.38
CA GLY A 82 -13.79 -21.47 -7.11
C GLY A 82 -13.53 -19.99 -6.79
N ALA A 83 -12.80 -19.73 -5.71
CA ALA A 83 -12.41 -18.36 -5.35
C ALA A 83 -10.99 -18.04 -5.82
N PRO A 84 -10.74 -16.86 -6.42
CA PRO A 84 -9.39 -16.42 -6.72
C PRO A 84 -8.60 -16.21 -5.42
N VAL A 85 -7.31 -16.51 -5.45
CA VAL A 85 -6.41 -16.31 -4.31
C VAL A 85 -6.10 -14.82 -4.16
N TYR A 86 -6.21 -14.35 -2.91
CA TYR A 86 -5.87 -13.00 -2.49
C TYR A 86 -4.94 -13.04 -1.29
N TRP A 87 -4.16 -11.97 -1.18
CA TRP A 87 -3.20 -11.75 -0.12
C TRP A 87 -3.45 -10.38 0.48
N LEU A 88 -3.27 -10.25 1.80
CA LEU A 88 -2.95 -8.96 2.37
C LEU A 88 -1.51 -8.61 1.99
N CYS A 89 -1.26 -7.35 1.67
CA CYS A 89 0.02 -6.80 1.30
C CYS A 89 0.28 -5.54 2.12
N ASP A 90 1.51 -5.41 2.63
CA ASP A 90 2.05 -4.13 3.07
C ASP A 90 3.31 -3.77 2.28
N VAL A 91 3.51 -2.48 2.05
CA VAL A 91 4.80 -1.92 1.62
C VAL A 91 5.56 -1.58 2.91
N VAL A 92 6.54 -2.42 3.23
CA VAL A 92 7.22 -2.42 4.53
C VAL A 92 8.44 -1.52 4.56
N ARG A 93 9.07 -1.28 3.40
CA ARG A 93 10.23 -0.39 3.32
C ARG A 93 9.80 1.05 3.51
N ARG A 94 10.36 1.70 4.53
CA ARG A 94 10.26 3.14 4.78
C ARG A 94 11.62 3.78 4.57
N LEU A 95 11.70 4.81 3.73
CA LEU A 95 12.95 5.50 3.41
C LEU A 95 12.86 6.99 3.67
N ASP A 96 13.94 7.58 4.18
CA ASP A 96 14.07 9.03 4.39
C ASP A 96 14.60 9.70 3.12
N VAL A 97 13.72 9.87 2.14
CA VAL A 97 14.10 10.26 0.77
C VAL A 97 13.81 11.71 0.45
N ILE A 98 13.12 12.46 1.30
CA ILE A 98 12.75 13.85 0.99
C ILE A 98 13.91 14.77 1.33
N ASP A 99 14.37 15.56 0.36
CA ASP A 99 15.30 16.66 0.56
C ASP A 99 14.52 17.89 1.07
N GLU A 100 14.41 18.04 2.40
CA GLU A 100 13.64 19.13 2.99
C GLU A 100 14.19 20.53 2.65
N GLU A 101 15.47 20.66 2.31
CA GLU A 101 16.09 21.94 1.95
C GLU A 101 15.67 22.38 0.54
N LYS A 102 15.48 21.43 -0.37
CA LYS A 102 15.07 21.70 -1.76
C LYS A 102 13.57 21.53 -2.02
N SER A 103 12.86 20.93 -1.07
CA SER A 103 11.42 20.70 -1.12
C SER A 103 10.64 21.89 -0.57
N ILE A 104 9.39 22.01 -1.03
CA ILE A 104 8.38 22.84 -0.37
C ILE A 104 7.50 21.85 0.39
N VAL A 105 7.65 21.80 1.71
CA VAL A 105 6.87 20.92 2.58
C VAL A 105 6.27 21.72 3.72
N GLU A 106 5.03 21.41 4.06
CA GLU A 106 4.44 21.84 5.32
C GLU A 106 4.37 20.64 6.25
N VAL A 107 4.69 20.84 7.52
CA VAL A 107 4.56 19.81 8.56
C VAL A 107 3.19 19.98 9.20
N LEU A 108 2.42 18.89 9.28
CA LEU A 108 1.16 18.86 10.00
C LEU A 108 1.42 19.09 11.49
N ASP A 109 0.84 20.15 12.02
CA ASP A 109 0.67 20.35 13.46
C ASP A 109 -0.70 19.80 13.88
N ASP A 110 -0.75 18.49 14.06
CA ASP A 110 -1.98 17.78 14.44
C ASP A 110 -2.02 17.43 15.94
N GLY A 111 -1.17 18.07 16.74
CA GLY A 111 -1.03 17.81 18.18
C GLY A 111 -0.48 16.43 18.52
N THR A 112 -0.01 15.65 17.53
CA THR A 112 0.65 14.37 17.75
C THR A 112 2.16 14.53 17.80
N ALA A 113 2.84 13.64 18.53
CA ALA A 113 4.30 13.56 18.51
C ALA A 113 4.86 13.04 17.16
N TYR A 114 3.99 12.69 16.20
CA TYR A 114 4.39 12.12 14.92
C TYR A 114 4.49 13.21 13.88
N ARG A 115 5.72 13.52 13.48
CA ARG A 115 5.97 14.38 12.33
C ARG A 115 5.35 13.75 11.07
N ARG A 116 4.51 14.51 10.37
CA ARG A 116 3.91 14.16 9.08
C ARG A 116 3.91 15.38 8.19
N TYR A 117 4.09 15.21 6.88
CA TYR A 117 3.89 16.34 5.96
C TYR A 117 2.41 16.50 5.63
N ASP A 118 1.97 17.75 5.47
CA ASP A 118 0.67 18.08 4.93
C ASP A 118 0.67 17.80 3.41
N ASN A 119 -0.13 16.83 3.01
CA ASN A 119 -0.30 16.42 1.62
C ASN A 119 -1.50 17.10 0.94
N MET A 120 -2.22 17.98 1.64
CA MET A 120 -3.37 18.74 1.15
C MET A 120 -2.99 20.14 0.70
N THR A 121 -1.83 20.63 1.13
CA THR A 121 -1.29 21.95 0.79
C THR A 121 -0.39 21.86 -0.45
N ASN A 122 0.06 23.00 -0.97
CA ASN A 122 0.81 23.06 -2.23
C ASN A 122 2.27 22.65 -2.02
N SER A 123 2.48 21.36 -1.78
CA SER A 123 3.78 20.76 -1.50
C SER A 123 4.49 20.35 -2.80
N ARG A 124 5.81 20.54 -2.84
CA ARG A 124 6.69 20.08 -3.93
C ARG A 124 7.84 19.28 -3.33
N TYR A 125 7.85 17.97 -3.56
CA TYR A 125 8.83 17.07 -3.00
C TYR A 125 10.03 16.88 -3.94
N VAL A 126 11.24 17.07 -3.43
CA VAL A 126 12.50 16.71 -4.09
C VAL A 126 13.04 15.47 -3.41
N PHE A 127 13.36 14.45 -4.20
CA PHE A 127 13.83 13.16 -3.71
C PHE A 127 15.36 13.08 -3.75
N ARG A 128 15.95 12.51 -2.70
CA ARG A 128 17.36 12.13 -2.58
C ARG A 128 17.55 10.75 -3.21
N GLU A 129 18.01 10.70 -4.45
CA GLU A 129 18.20 9.47 -5.21
C GLU A 129 19.13 8.48 -4.49
N GLU A 130 20.17 8.99 -3.83
CA GLU A 130 21.10 8.20 -3.02
C GLU A 130 20.42 7.49 -1.84
N ALA A 131 19.35 8.06 -1.28
CA ALA A 131 18.58 7.46 -0.20
C ALA A 131 17.57 6.41 -0.70
N ILE A 132 17.17 6.49 -1.98
CA ILE A 132 16.34 5.48 -2.63
C ILE A 132 17.17 4.23 -2.93
N GLY A 133 18.37 4.43 -3.47
CA GLY A 133 19.28 3.34 -3.84
C GLY A 133 18.65 2.39 -4.86
N SER A 134 18.62 1.09 -4.55
CA SER A 134 18.04 0.06 -5.42
C SER A 134 16.58 -0.28 -5.11
N ALA A 135 15.87 0.55 -4.33
CA ALA A 135 14.48 0.30 -3.98
C ALA A 135 13.54 0.66 -5.14
N HIS A 136 12.67 -0.27 -5.55
CA HIS A 136 11.66 -0.03 -6.58
C HIS A 136 10.28 0.29 -6.01
N ILE A 137 10.03 -0.04 -4.73
CA ILE A 137 8.80 0.33 -4.01
C ILE A 137 9.09 0.65 -2.54
N PHE A 138 8.55 1.76 -2.05
CA PHE A 138 8.74 2.20 -0.66
C PHE A 138 7.70 3.24 -0.23
N ARG A 139 7.67 3.52 1.07
CA ARG A 139 6.95 4.66 1.67
C ARG A 139 7.96 5.74 2.07
N PRO A 140 7.81 6.99 1.62
CA PRO A 140 8.66 8.07 2.12
C PRO A 140 8.37 8.31 3.60
N ARG A 141 9.42 8.57 4.37
CA ARG A 141 9.29 9.02 5.76
C ARG A 141 8.40 10.27 5.80
N PHE A 142 7.50 10.32 6.78
CA PHE A 142 6.52 11.40 6.98
C PHE A 142 5.41 11.53 5.91
N LEU A 143 5.41 10.70 4.86
CA LEU A 143 4.33 10.57 3.86
C LEU A 143 3.75 9.15 3.86
N GLU A 144 3.28 8.69 5.01
CA GLU A 144 2.95 7.26 5.17
C GLU A 144 1.80 6.75 4.31
N HIS A 145 0.92 7.64 3.86
CA HIS A 145 -0.19 7.32 2.96
C HIS A 145 0.28 7.13 1.50
N TRP A 146 1.47 7.59 1.16
CA TRP A 146 2.02 7.49 -0.18
C TRP A 146 2.85 6.22 -0.34
N ILE A 147 2.74 5.62 -1.52
CA ILE A 147 3.61 4.55 -1.98
C ILE A 147 4.27 5.07 -3.24
N ILE A 148 5.59 5.13 -3.20
CA ILE A 148 6.41 5.52 -4.35
C ILE A 148 6.93 4.25 -4.98
N CYS A 149 6.90 4.21 -6.30
CA CYS A 149 7.56 3.19 -7.07
C CYS A 149 8.23 3.81 -8.30
N ASP A 150 9.27 3.14 -8.79
CA ASP A 150 9.98 3.59 -9.97
C ASP A 150 9.32 3.15 -11.29
N GLN A 151 9.98 3.47 -12.40
CA GLN A 151 9.49 3.14 -13.72
C GLN A 151 9.50 1.62 -14.00
N ALA A 152 10.46 0.87 -13.43
CA ALA A 152 10.54 -0.58 -13.58
C ALA A 152 9.32 -1.29 -12.96
N MET A 153 8.94 -0.91 -11.74
CA MET A 153 7.73 -1.43 -11.09
C MET A 153 6.46 -1.08 -11.88
N LYS A 154 6.36 0.16 -12.35
CA LYS A 154 5.22 0.62 -13.15
C LYS A 154 5.08 -0.16 -14.45
N ASP A 155 6.18 -0.41 -15.15
CA ASP A 155 6.16 -1.15 -16.42
C ASP A 155 5.86 -2.63 -16.20
N ALA A 156 6.40 -3.25 -15.14
CA ALA A 156 6.04 -4.62 -14.78
C ALA A 156 4.54 -4.76 -14.48
N CYS A 157 3.95 -3.80 -13.76
CA CYS A 157 2.50 -3.77 -13.51
C CYS A 157 1.70 -3.64 -14.81
N LYS A 158 2.11 -2.74 -15.72
CA LYS A 158 1.43 -2.58 -17.02
C LYS A 158 1.53 -3.84 -17.87
N ALA A 159 2.73 -4.44 -17.95
CA ALA A 159 2.96 -5.66 -18.71
C ALA A 159 2.13 -6.84 -18.18
N ALA A 160 1.96 -6.95 -16.87
CA ALA A 160 1.12 -7.97 -16.25
C ALA A 160 -0.39 -7.72 -16.39
N GLY A 161 -0.81 -6.53 -16.84
CA GLY A 161 -2.21 -6.16 -16.98
C GLY A 161 -2.98 -6.18 -15.65
N VAL A 162 -2.31 -5.86 -14.54
CA VAL A 162 -2.93 -5.75 -13.22
C VAL A 162 -3.76 -4.47 -13.10
N ARG A 163 -4.86 -4.54 -12.35
CA ARG A 163 -5.86 -3.46 -12.22
C ARG A 163 -5.95 -2.94 -10.79
N GLY A 164 -6.52 -1.75 -10.63
CA GLY A 164 -6.78 -1.14 -9.31
C GLY A 164 -5.76 -0.10 -8.88
N MET A 165 -4.66 0.05 -9.63
CA MET A 165 -3.68 1.12 -9.42
C MET A 165 -3.95 2.30 -10.35
N ARG A 166 -3.61 3.49 -9.87
CA ARG A 166 -3.41 4.69 -10.68
C ARG A 166 -2.00 5.18 -10.42
N PHE A 167 -1.23 5.40 -11.48
CA PHE A 167 0.10 5.99 -11.38
C PHE A 167 -0.01 7.50 -11.56
N GLY A 168 0.33 8.25 -10.52
CA GLY A 168 0.54 9.70 -10.59
C GLY A 168 2.02 10.04 -10.69
N TYR A 169 2.32 11.30 -10.96
CA TYR A 169 3.67 11.82 -10.76
C TYR A 169 3.90 12.06 -9.27
N ALA A 170 5.01 11.55 -8.72
CA ALA A 170 5.39 11.82 -7.34
C ALA A 170 5.62 13.33 -7.06
N TYR A 171 5.82 14.11 -8.13
CA TYR A 171 6.02 15.56 -8.10
C TYR A 171 4.73 16.37 -8.29
N GLY A 172 3.57 15.70 -8.46
CA GLY A 172 2.28 16.34 -8.71
C GLY A 172 1.39 16.40 -7.46
N ASN A 173 0.63 17.48 -7.32
CA ASN A 173 -0.29 17.69 -6.21
C ASN A 173 -1.39 16.62 -6.17
N TYR A 174 -1.86 16.26 -4.97
CA TYR A 174 -3.02 15.37 -4.76
C TYR A 174 -4.28 15.84 -5.52
N LYS A 175 -4.39 17.15 -5.81
CA LYS A 175 -5.51 17.75 -6.55
C LYS A 175 -5.61 17.31 -8.02
N ASP A 176 -4.54 16.79 -8.62
CA ASP A 176 -4.51 16.40 -10.03
C ASP A 176 -4.94 14.94 -10.28
N LEU A 177 -5.14 14.14 -9.22
CA LEU A 177 -5.53 12.73 -9.30
C LEU A 177 -7.06 12.50 -9.39
N HIS A 178 -7.84 13.57 -9.39
CA HIS A 178 -9.31 13.57 -9.45
C HIS A 178 -9.90 14.21 -10.73
N ARG A 179 -9.11 14.42 -11.78
CA ARG A 179 -9.61 14.76 -13.11
C ARG A 179 -9.58 13.57 -14.06
#